data_AF-A0A1X7R739-F1
#
_entry.id   AF-A0A1X7R739-F1
#
_cell.length_a   1.000
_cell.length_b   1.000
_cell.length_c   1.000
_cell.angle_alpha   90.00
_cell.angle_beta   90.00
_cell.angle_gamma   90.00
#
_symmetry.space_group_name_H-M   'P 1'
#
loop_
_entity.id
_entity.type
_entity.pdbx_description
1 polymer ?
#
loop_
_entity_poly.entity_id
_entity_poly.type
_entity_poly.pdbx_seq_one_letter_code
_entity_poly.pdbx_strand_id
1 'polypeptide(L)'
;MSEKFPALDDEQIDASNENIDETDFLKREAEILGDEFKTDQDVNLLAENDADEFGTETSNVATENVAGDDDEFSTMQSSANEQGNAIESSEKVLSNPDAEKTINEWRDRTRKDIAERDTTLEKDKAQLQEDAVKHIDDFYETYNTKKQQQIDSTRKDEEDFLKKRDEFFAQDNTTWDRVVQLINQDDANIVGGRDRTKFKEILQRLKGKTDAPGA
;
A
#
# COMPACT_ATOMS: atom_id res chain seq x y z
N MET A 1 -0.20 -17.07 21.90
CA MET A 1 -0.12 -16.11 20.77
C MET A 1 -1.49 -15.60 20.35
N SER A 2 -2.59 -16.33 20.57
CA SER A 2 -3.97 -15.90 20.23
C SER A 2 -4.61 -14.91 21.21
N GLU A 3 -4.08 -14.76 22.43
CA GLU A 3 -4.67 -13.87 23.46
C GLU A 3 -4.27 -12.39 23.31
N LYS A 4 -3.51 -12.04 22.27
CA LYS A 4 -3.02 -10.66 22.04
C LYS A 4 -3.77 -9.94 20.91
N PHE A 5 -4.80 -10.55 20.35
CA PHE A 5 -5.63 -9.97 19.29
C PHE A 5 -7.10 -9.92 19.75
N PRO A 6 -7.83 -8.83 19.42
CA PRO A 6 -9.28 -8.79 19.60
C PRO A 6 -9.92 -9.96 18.84
N ALA A 7 -10.93 -10.61 19.44
CA ALA A 7 -11.71 -11.62 18.72
C ALA A 7 -12.37 -10.97 17.50
N LEU A 8 -12.27 -11.62 16.34
CA LEU A 8 -13.03 -11.23 15.18
C LEU A 8 -14.51 -11.49 15.50
N ASP A 9 -15.37 -10.51 15.24
CA ASP A 9 -16.81 -10.73 15.30
C ASP A 9 -17.15 -11.80 14.26
N ASP A 10 -17.71 -12.92 14.73
CA ASP A 10 -18.26 -13.99 13.88
C ASP A 10 -19.52 -13.44 13.19
N GLU A 11 -19.33 -12.59 12.18
CA GLU A 11 -20.41 -12.15 11.31
C GLU A 11 -20.79 -13.35 10.44
N GLN A 12 -21.82 -14.07 10.89
CA GLN A 12 -22.46 -15.16 10.18
C GLN A 12 -23.07 -14.61 8.89
N ILE A 13 -22.30 -14.64 7.80
CA ILE A 13 -22.77 -14.31 6.45
C ILE A 13 -23.77 -15.40 6.04
N ASP A 14 -25.05 -15.07 6.20
CA ASP A 14 -26.16 -15.90 5.80
C ASP A 14 -26.27 -15.89 4.27
N ALA A 15 -25.70 -16.90 3.60
CA ALA A 15 -25.57 -17.00 2.15
C ALA A 15 -26.90 -17.28 1.40
N SER A 16 -28.04 -16.84 1.94
CA SER A 16 -29.36 -17.23 1.45
C SER A 16 -30.36 -16.08 1.25
N ASN A 17 -29.95 -14.81 1.34
CA ASN A 17 -30.86 -13.69 1.03
C ASN A 17 -30.17 -12.52 0.30
N GLU A 18 -30.92 -11.98 -0.66
CA GLU A 18 -30.52 -11.16 -1.81
C GLU A 18 -29.78 -9.86 -1.48
N ASN A 19 -28.50 -9.78 -1.85
CA ASN A 19 -27.90 -8.62 -2.54
C ASN A 19 -26.60 -9.02 -3.26
N ILE A 20 -26.72 -9.81 -4.34
CA ILE A 20 -25.58 -10.30 -5.11
C ILE A 20 -24.78 -9.13 -5.71
N ASP A 21 -25.44 -7.98 -5.96
CA ASP A 21 -24.79 -6.79 -6.51
C ASP A 21 -23.83 -6.09 -5.53
N GLU A 22 -24.05 -6.20 -4.21
CA GLU A 22 -23.14 -5.63 -3.18
C GLU A 22 -21.94 -6.52 -2.86
N THR A 23 -22.02 -7.82 -3.19
CA THR A 23 -20.94 -8.80 -2.97
C THR A 23 -20.13 -9.09 -4.23
N ASP A 24 -20.57 -8.58 -5.39
CA ASP A 24 -19.84 -8.65 -6.63
C ASP A 24 -18.69 -7.62 -6.62
N PHE A 25 -17.53 -8.10 -6.14
CA PHE A 25 -16.28 -7.34 -6.06
C PHE A 25 -15.98 -6.58 -7.36
N LEU A 26 -16.25 -7.17 -8.52
CA LEU A 26 -15.96 -6.55 -9.81
C LEU A 26 -16.83 -5.32 -10.08
N LYS A 27 -18.12 -5.35 -9.72
CA LYS A 27 -19.00 -4.18 -9.87
C LYS A 27 -18.63 -3.07 -8.91
N ARG A 28 -18.31 -3.42 -7.66
CA ARG A 28 -17.91 -2.44 -6.64
C ARG A 28 -16.62 -1.72 -7.04
N GLU A 29 -15.60 -2.47 -7.46
CA GLU A 29 -14.34 -1.86 -7.92
C GLU A 29 -14.56 -1.08 -9.22
N ALA A 30 -15.40 -1.56 -10.14
CA ALA A 30 -15.72 -0.82 -11.37
C ALA A 30 -16.45 0.52 -11.11
N GLU A 31 -17.31 0.61 -10.09
CA GLU A 31 -17.96 1.88 -9.73
C GLU A 31 -16.99 2.86 -9.07
N ILE A 32 -16.03 2.35 -8.27
CA ILE A 32 -15.02 3.18 -7.59
C ILE A 32 -13.93 3.66 -8.56
N LEU A 33 -13.43 2.78 -9.44
CA LEU A 33 -12.35 3.06 -10.39
C LEU A 33 -12.85 3.65 -11.71
N GLY A 34 -14.12 3.46 -12.05
CA GLY A 34 -14.69 3.89 -13.33
C GLY A 34 -14.08 3.16 -14.54
N ASP A 35 -14.16 3.79 -15.70
CA ASP A 35 -13.70 3.22 -16.99
C ASP A 35 -12.18 3.40 -17.24
N GLU A 36 -11.39 3.77 -16.23
CA GLU A 36 -9.95 4.05 -16.37
C GLU A 36 -9.11 2.85 -16.84
N PHE A 37 -9.63 1.62 -16.70
CA PHE A 37 -8.95 0.39 -17.09
C PHE A 37 -9.55 -0.29 -18.33
N LYS A 38 -10.63 0.23 -18.91
CA LYS A 38 -11.18 -0.33 -20.15
C LYS A 38 -10.27 0.02 -21.32
N THR A 39 -9.72 -1.00 -21.96
CA THR A 39 -8.94 -0.83 -23.19
C THR A 39 -9.75 -1.24 -24.42
N ASP A 40 -9.41 -0.71 -25.59
CA ASP A 40 -10.06 -1.11 -26.85
C ASP A 40 -9.90 -2.62 -27.16
N GLN A 41 -8.93 -3.29 -26.52
CA GLN A 41 -8.71 -4.74 -26.63
C GLN A 41 -9.71 -5.56 -25.80
N ASP A 42 -10.26 -5.03 -24.71
CA ASP A 42 -11.24 -5.73 -23.88
C ASP A 42 -12.56 -5.97 -24.63
N VAL A 43 -12.90 -5.10 -25.57
CA VAL A 43 -14.10 -5.24 -26.41
C VAL A 43 -13.99 -6.48 -27.30
N ASN A 44 -12.79 -6.81 -27.81
CA ASN A 44 -12.58 -8.02 -28.60
C ASN A 44 -12.66 -9.28 -27.73
N LEU A 45 -12.09 -9.26 -26.53
CA LEU A 45 -12.16 -10.37 -25.56
C LEU A 45 -13.58 -10.67 -25.08
N LEU A 46 -14.42 -9.64 -24.95
CA LEU A 46 -15.82 -9.79 -24.52
C LEU A 46 -16.79 -10.05 -25.68
N ALA A 47 -16.39 -9.74 -26.92
CA ALA A 47 -17.22 -9.95 -28.12
C ALA A 47 -17.10 -11.39 -28.67
N GLU A 48 -15.98 -12.08 -28.43
CA GLU A 48 -15.84 -13.50 -28.74
C GLU A 48 -16.51 -14.34 -27.66
N ASN A 49 -17.78 -14.66 -27.89
CA ASN A 49 -18.61 -15.57 -27.08
C ASN A 49 -18.30 -17.04 -27.42
N ASP A 50 -17.02 -17.39 -27.58
CA ASP A 50 -16.58 -18.77 -27.74
C ASP A 50 -15.98 -19.24 -26.41
N ALA A 51 -16.79 -19.96 -25.65
CA ALA A 51 -16.47 -20.50 -24.33
C ALA A 51 -15.47 -21.67 -24.34
N ASP A 52 -14.71 -21.85 -25.42
CA ASP A 52 -13.75 -22.94 -25.60
C ASP A 52 -12.58 -22.45 -26.45
N GLU A 53 -11.63 -21.72 -25.84
CA GLU A 53 -10.19 -21.61 -26.19
C GLU A 53 -9.58 -20.33 -25.59
N PHE A 54 -9.36 -20.33 -24.27
CA PHE A 54 -8.51 -19.31 -23.63
C PHE A 54 -7.03 -19.63 -23.92
N GLY A 55 -6.64 -19.32 -25.16
CA GLY A 55 -5.25 -19.31 -25.61
C GLY A 55 -4.49 -18.18 -24.92
N THR A 56 -3.36 -18.53 -24.31
CA THR A 56 -2.44 -17.62 -23.64
C THR A 56 -1.73 -16.72 -24.66
N GLU A 57 -2.34 -15.61 -25.05
CA GLU A 57 -1.63 -14.50 -25.69
C GLU A 57 -1.55 -13.31 -24.73
N THR A 58 -0.53 -13.33 -23.87
CA THR A 58 -0.08 -12.09 -23.22
C THR A 58 0.78 -11.31 -24.21
N SER A 59 0.22 -10.18 -24.66
CA SER A 59 0.92 -9.20 -25.49
C SER A 59 2.18 -8.68 -24.81
N ASN A 60 3.25 -8.72 -25.58
CA ASN A 60 4.59 -8.24 -25.28
C ASN A 60 4.61 -6.71 -25.09
N VAL A 61 4.72 -6.25 -23.83
CA VAL A 61 5.08 -4.85 -23.49
C VAL A 61 6.53 -4.84 -23.01
N ALA A 62 7.36 -4.08 -23.73
CA ALA A 62 8.80 -3.99 -23.57
C ALA A 62 9.24 -3.59 -22.15
N THR A 63 10.10 -4.40 -21.55
CA THR A 63 11.11 -3.95 -20.58
C THR A 63 12.42 -4.63 -20.96
N GLU A 64 13.41 -3.82 -21.33
CA GLU A 64 14.74 -4.28 -21.71
C GLU A 64 15.50 -4.88 -20.51
N ASN A 65 16.17 -6.00 -20.78
CA ASN A 65 17.29 -6.62 -20.05
C ASN A 65 17.01 -7.43 -18.78
N VAL A 66 16.55 -8.68 -18.96
CA VAL A 66 17.24 -9.87 -18.41
C VAL A 66 17.17 -10.97 -19.48
N ALA A 67 18.33 -11.37 -19.99
CA ALA A 67 18.43 -12.35 -21.06
C ALA A 67 18.34 -13.78 -20.51
N GLY A 68 17.29 -14.48 -20.96
CA GLY A 68 17.28 -15.91 -21.31
C GLY A 68 17.26 -16.90 -20.16
N ASP A 69 16.10 -17.51 -19.91
CA ASP A 69 15.91 -18.97 -19.77
C ASP A 69 14.44 -19.29 -19.40
N ASP A 70 13.47 -19.15 -20.31
CA ASP A 70 12.04 -19.45 -19.97
C ASP A 70 11.26 -20.19 -21.08
N ASP A 71 11.96 -20.85 -22.02
CA ASP A 71 11.32 -21.54 -23.16
C ASP A 71 11.46 -23.09 -23.12
N GLU A 72 11.92 -23.66 -21.99
CA GLU A 72 12.09 -25.12 -21.83
C GLU A 72 11.04 -25.80 -20.94
N PHE A 73 10.18 -25.05 -20.23
CA PHE A 73 9.18 -25.67 -19.35
C PHE A 73 7.86 -26.04 -20.07
N SER A 74 7.47 -25.28 -21.11
CA SER A 74 6.19 -25.47 -21.80
C SER A 74 6.19 -26.66 -22.78
N THR A 75 7.33 -26.98 -23.39
CA THR A 75 7.46 -28.09 -24.35
C THR A 75 7.36 -29.49 -23.70
N MET A 76 7.51 -29.60 -22.38
CA MET A 76 7.49 -30.91 -21.69
C MET A 76 6.09 -31.37 -21.28
N GLN A 77 5.09 -30.48 -21.22
CA GLN A 77 3.75 -30.83 -20.75
C GLN A 77 2.77 -31.21 -21.87
N SER A 78 3.03 -30.79 -23.12
CA SER A 78 2.23 -31.19 -24.29
C SER A 78 2.54 -32.60 -24.81
N SER A 79 3.68 -33.19 -24.44
CA SER A 79 4.03 -34.58 -24.78
C SER A 79 3.51 -35.63 -23.78
N ALA A 80 2.88 -35.22 -22.68
CA ALA A 80 2.46 -36.11 -21.61
C ALA A 80 1.06 -36.75 -21.80
N ASN A 81 0.28 -36.30 -22.79
CA ASN A 81 -1.11 -36.75 -22.96
C ASN A 81 -1.34 -37.76 -24.10
N GLU A 82 -0.29 -38.21 -24.80
CA GLU A 82 -0.38 -39.26 -25.84
C GLU A 82 0.29 -40.59 -25.46
N GLN A 83 0.65 -40.80 -24.18
CA GLN A 83 1.24 -42.06 -23.72
C GLN A 83 0.45 -42.71 -22.58
N GLY A 84 -0.83 -42.97 -22.83
CA GLY A 84 -1.67 -43.84 -22.01
C GLY A 84 -1.39 -45.35 -22.16
N ASN A 85 -0.18 -45.78 -22.53
CA ASN A 85 0.14 -47.22 -22.68
C ASN A 85 1.61 -47.62 -22.47
N ALA A 86 2.31 -47.03 -21.50
CA ALA A 86 3.73 -47.34 -21.23
C ALA A 86 4.03 -47.80 -19.78
N ILE A 87 3.01 -48.22 -19.02
CA ILE A 87 3.18 -48.66 -17.63
C ILE A 87 3.65 -50.14 -17.53
N GLU A 88 3.47 -50.96 -18.58
CA GLU A 88 3.90 -52.37 -18.55
C GLU A 88 5.39 -52.61 -18.85
N SER A 89 6.13 -51.59 -19.27
CA SER A 89 7.57 -51.70 -19.60
C SER A 89 8.53 -51.33 -18.47
N SER A 90 8.06 -50.74 -17.36
CA SER A 90 8.94 -50.30 -16.26
C SER A 90 9.39 -51.43 -15.33
N GLU A 91 8.71 -52.57 -15.31
CA GLU A 91 9.12 -53.73 -14.49
C GLU A 91 10.32 -54.47 -15.08
N LYS A 92 10.56 -54.40 -16.40
CA LYS A 92 11.60 -55.23 -17.05
C LYS A 92 13.00 -54.61 -17.03
N VAL A 93 13.14 -53.34 -16.66
CA VAL A 93 14.44 -52.66 -16.53
C VAL A 93 15.04 -52.80 -15.12
N LEU A 94 14.25 -53.26 -14.15
CA LEU A 94 14.68 -53.44 -12.75
C LEU A 94 15.51 -54.71 -12.51
N SER A 95 15.71 -55.58 -13.50
CA SER A 95 16.48 -56.83 -13.32
C SER A 95 17.96 -56.72 -13.74
N ASN A 96 18.47 -55.50 -13.92
CA ASN A 96 19.90 -55.28 -14.16
C ASN A 96 20.56 -54.71 -12.88
N PRO A 97 21.42 -55.49 -12.18
CA PRO A 97 21.98 -55.10 -10.88
C PRO A 97 22.86 -53.84 -10.93
N ASP A 98 23.35 -53.44 -12.10
CA ASP A 98 24.09 -52.19 -12.26
C ASP A 98 23.19 -50.97 -12.43
N ALA A 99 21.98 -51.14 -13.00
CA ALA A 99 20.99 -50.06 -13.07
C ALA A 99 20.42 -49.70 -11.69
N GLU A 100 20.20 -50.70 -10.83
CA GLU A 100 19.72 -50.47 -9.46
C GLU A 100 20.72 -49.66 -8.62
N LYS A 101 22.04 -49.90 -8.78
CA LYS A 101 23.09 -49.14 -8.09
C LYS A 101 23.11 -47.68 -8.51
N THR A 102 23.07 -47.40 -9.81
CA THR A 102 23.06 -46.02 -10.32
C THR A 102 21.83 -45.25 -9.84
N ILE A 103 20.65 -45.91 -9.82
CA ILE A 103 19.42 -45.30 -9.31
C ILE A 103 19.52 -45.04 -7.80
N ASN A 104 20.11 -45.95 -7.03
CA ASN A 104 20.30 -45.75 -5.59
C ASN A 104 21.29 -44.63 -5.29
N GLU A 105 22.41 -44.54 -6.01
CA GLU A 105 23.37 -43.43 -5.90
C GLU A 105 22.73 -42.08 -6.27
N TRP A 106 21.87 -42.05 -7.30
CA TRP A 106 21.11 -40.86 -7.66
C TRP A 106 20.13 -40.46 -6.56
N ARG A 107 19.37 -41.42 -5.99
CA ARG A 107 18.47 -41.16 -4.86
C ARG A 107 19.22 -40.60 -3.65
N ASP A 108 20.37 -41.16 -3.34
CA ASP A 108 21.19 -40.70 -2.22
C ASP A 108 21.76 -39.30 -2.46
N ARG A 109 22.17 -38.96 -3.69
CA ARG A 109 22.61 -37.61 -4.05
C ARG A 109 21.46 -36.61 -3.96
N THR A 110 20.34 -36.89 -4.62
CA THR A 110 19.15 -36.04 -4.60
C THR A 110 18.62 -35.83 -3.18
N ARG A 111 18.64 -36.87 -2.34
CA ARG A 111 18.22 -36.76 -0.92
C ARG A 111 19.14 -35.83 -0.14
N LYS A 112 20.45 -35.86 -0.37
CA LYS A 112 21.40 -34.94 0.25
C LYS A 112 21.17 -33.51 -0.21
N ASP A 113 21.00 -33.30 -1.51
CA ASP A 113 20.76 -31.98 -2.08
C ASP A 113 19.44 -31.37 -1.56
N ILE A 114 18.38 -32.17 -1.46
CA ILE A 114 17.10 -31.76 -0.86
C ILE A 114 17.31 -31.41 0.62
N ALA A 115 18.00 -32.25 1.39
CA ALA A 115 18.23 -31.99 2.81
C ALA A 115 19.05 -30.70 3.02
N GLU A 116 20.06 -30.43 2.20
CA GLU A 116 20.81 -29.19 2.25
C GLU A 116 19.91 -27.98 1.97
N ARG A 117 19.08 -28.05 0.92
CA ARG A 117 18.11 -26.99 0.57
C ARG A 117 17.07 -26.76 1.67
N ASP A 118 16.55 -27.82 2.28
CA ASP A 118 15.58 -27.72 3.37
C ASP A 118 16.22 -27.00 4.57
N THR A 119 17.47 -27.30 4.90
CA THR A 119 18.17 -26.61 6.00
C THR A 119 18.47 -25.14 5.71
N THR A 120 18.72 -24.77 4.45
CA THR A 120 18.88 -23.36 4.08
C THR A 120 17.54 -22.63 4.15
N LEU A 121 16.48 -23.23 3.61
CA LEU A 121 15.14 -22.63 3.62
C LEU A 121 14.60 -22.46 5.04
N GLU A 122 14.87 -23.41 5.94
CA GLU A 122 14.48 -23.29 7.35
C GLU A 122 15.22 -22.14 8.05
N LYS A 123 16.51 -21.95 7.75
CA LYS A 123 17.30 -20.81 8.27
C LYS A 123 16.81 -19.49 7.71
N ASP A 124 16.56 -19.42 6.42
CA ASP A 124 16.09 -18.19 5.76
C ASP A 124 14.69 -17.81 6.28
N LYS A 125 13.81 -18.79 6.50
CA LYS A 125 12.51 -18.57 7.12
C LYS A 125 12.64 -18.05 8.56
N ALA A 126 13.55 -18.63 9.35
CA ALA A 126 13.78 -18.17 10.72
C ALA A 126 14.35 -16.74 10.75
N GLN A 127 15.29 -16.41 9.86
CA GLN A 127 15.83 -15.05 9.71
C GLN A 127 14.75 -14.06 9.29
N LEU A 128 13.94 -14.42 8.28
CA LEU A 128 12.84 -13.57 7.84
C LEU A 128 11.82 -13.32 8.96
N GLN A 129 11.54 -14.34 9.78
CA GLN A 129 10.67 -14.17 10.95
C GLN A 129 11.30 -13.25 11.99
N GLU A 130 12.59 -13.39 12.28
CA GLU A 130 13.30 -12.53 13.23
C GLU A 130 13.34 -11.08 12.73
N ASP A 131 13.63 -10.86 11.46
CA ASP A 131 13.68 -9.54 10.85
C ASP A 131 12.29 -8.91 10.80
N ALA A 132 11.24 -9.67 10.51
CA ALA A 132 9.87 -9.19 10.59
C ALA A 132 9.51 -8.73 12.02
N VAL A 133 9.94 -9.46 13.05
CA VAL A 133 9.73 -9.06 14.45
C VAL A 133 10.49 -7.77 14.77
N LYS A 134 11.76 -7.66 14.36
CA LYS A 134 12.55 -6.43 14.53
C LYS A 134 11.89 -5.23 13.85
N HIS A 135 11.41 -5.40 12.62
CA HIS A 135 10.72 -4.33 11.90
C HIS A 135 9.44 -3.87 12.60
N ILE A 136 8.71 -4.80 13.24
CA ILE A 136 7.54 -4.45 14.04
C ILE A 136 7.95 -3.63 15.27
N ASP A 137 9.00 -4.05 15.99
CA ASP A 137 9.50 -3.33 17.15
C ASP A 137 10.02 -1.93 16.78
N ASP A 138 10.82 -1.83 15.72
CA ASP A 138 11.35 -0.57 15.17
C ASP A 138 10.22 0.38 14.74
N PHE A 139 9.15 -0.16 14.15
CA PHE A 139 7.99 0.63 13.76
C PHE A 139 7.32 1.26 14.98
N TYR A 140 7.10 0.50 16.05
CA TYR A 140 6.47 1.03 17.25
C TYR A 140 7.38 1.99 18.01
N GLU A 141 8.69 1.75 18.05
CA GLU A 141 9.64 2.71 18.63
C GLU A 141 9.65 4.03 17.86
N THR A 142 9.73 3.96 16.53
CA THR A 142 9.74 5.14 15.65
C THR A 142 8.41 5.90 15.73
N TYR A 143 7.28 5.18 15.72
CA TYR A 143 5.96 5.79 15.84
C TYR A 143 5.76 6.48 17.19
N ASN A 144 6.14 5.84 18.29
CA ASN A 144 6.01 6.41 19.62
C ASN A 144 6.90 7.65 19.78
N THR A 145 8.14 7.58 19.28
CA THR A 145 9.06 8.73 19.24
C THR A 145 8.47 9.88 18.44
N LYS A 146 7.98 9.62 17.21
CA LYS A 146 7.37 10.64 16.36
C LYS A 146 6.12 11.24 16.99
N LYS A 147 5.26 10.42 17.60
CA LYS A 147 4.06 10.86 18.31
C LYS A 147 4.45 11.77 19.48
N GLN A 148 5.44 11.38 20.27
CA GLN A 148 5.91 12.19 21.40
C GLN A 148 6.49 13.52 20.91
N GLN A 149 7.32 13.51 19.87
CA GLN A 149 7.85 14.73 19.26
C GLN A 149 6.74 15.65 18.74
N GLN A 150 5.69 15.09 18.12
CA GLN A 150 4.56 15.89 17.65
C GLN A 150 3.78 16.51 18.81
N ILE A 151 3.53 15.74 19.88
CA ILE A 151 2.87 16.26 21.09
C ILE A 151 3.70 17.38 21.71
N ASP A 152 5.02 17.17 21.84
CA ASP A 152 5.94 18.16 22.41
C ASP A 152 6.04 19.41 21.54
N SER A 153 6.04 19.27 20.21
CA SER A 153 5.98 20.39 19.27
C SER A 153 4.69 21.17 19.44
N THR A 154 3.53 20.51 19.42
CA THR A 154 2.23 21.18 19.60
C THR A 154 2.16 21.89 20.94
N ARG A 155 2.64 21.25 22.01
CA ARG A 155 2.68 21.87 23.34
C ARG A 155 3.58 23.10 23.36
N LYS A 156 4.74 23.03 22.73
CA LYS A 156 5.64 24.18 22.62
C LYS A 156 5.00 25.32 21.81
N ASP A 157 4.35 24.99 20.71
CA ASP A 157 3.64 25.95 19.87
C ASP A 157 2.47 26.60 20.62
N GLU A 158 1.74 25.82 21.44
CA GLU A 158 0.70 26.33 22.34
C GLU A 158 1.28 27.29 23.39
N GLU A 159 2.36 26.90 24.07
CA GLU A 159 3.04 27.76 25.06
C GLU A 159 3.56 29.05 24.42
N ASP A 160 4.16 28.96 23.24
CA ASP A 160 4.67 30.12 22.51
C ASP A 160 3.54 31.00 21.94
N PHE A 161 2.41 30.40 21.54
CA PHE A 161 1.22 31.14 21.17
C PHE A 161 0.60 31.87 22.36
N LEU A 162 0.51 31.22 23.52
CA LEU A 162 0.03 31.84 24.76
C LEU A 162 0.93 33.00 25.19
N LYS A 163 2.25 32.83 25.14
CA LYS A 163 3.20 33.93 25.40
C LYS A 163 3.01 35.08 24.42
N LYS A 164 2.96 34.80 23.10
CA LYS A 164 2.71 35.84 22.08
C LYS A 164 1.38 36.57 22.32
N ARG A 165 0.34 35.84 22.71
CA ARG A 165 -0.97 36.41 23.05
C ARG A 165 -0.88 37.32 24.27
N ASP A 166 -0.24 36.86 25.33
CA ASP A 166 -0.12 37.61 26.59
C ASP A 166 0.78 38.83 26.40
N GLU A 167 1.89 38.72 25.67
CA GLU A 167 2.74 39.84 25.24
C GLU A 167 1.96 40.84 24.37
N PHE A 168 1.15 40.35 23.43
CA PHE A 168 0.32 41.20 22.57
C PHE A 168 -0.74 41.99 23.37
N PHE A 169 -1.30 41.40 24.44
CA PHE A 169 -2.23 42.11 25.33
C PHE A 169 -1.53 43.02 26.35
N ALA A 170 -0.29 42.69 26.74
CA ALA A 170 0.49 43.47 27.69
C ALA A 170 1.18 44.70 27.07
N GLN A 171 1.25 44.80 25.74
CA GLN A 171 1.73 45.99 25.06
C GLN A 171 0.81 47.19 25.36
N ASP A 172 1.41 48.34 25.73
CA ASP A 172 0.73 49.62 25.92
C ASP A 172 0.30 50.24 24.58
N ASN A 173 -0.55 49.53 23.84
CA ASN A 173 -1.05 49.95 22.53
C ASN A 173 -2.57 50.15 22.53
N THR A 174 -3.02 51.14 21.75
CA THR A 174 -4.45 51.38 21.53
C THR A 174 -5.09 50.15 20.86
N THR A 175 -6.37 49.90 21.13
CA THR A 175 -7.12 48.78 20.52
C THR A 175 -7.02 48.76 18.98
N TRP A 176 -6.95 49.94 18.35
CA TRP A 176 -6.79 50.08 16.91
C TRP A 176 -5.41 49.64 16.39
N ASP A 177 -4.34 49.80 17.17
CA ASP A 177 -3.00 49.35 16.79
C ASP A 177 -2.92 47.81 16.82
N ARG A 178 -3.56 47.18 17.81
CA ARG A 178 -3.75 45.72 17.87
C ARG A 178 -4.48 45.16 16.66
N VAL A 179 -5.58 45.81 16.26
CA VAL A 179 -6.35 45.40 15.08
C VAL A 179 -5.52 45.54 13.78
N VAL A 180 -4.74 46.60 13.66
CA VAL A 180 -3.85 46.84 12.50
C VAL A 180 -2.73 45.80 12.40
N GLN A 181 -2.27 45.26 13.54
CA GLN A 181 -1.25 44.21 13.58
C GLN A 181 -1.81 42.81 13.28
N LEU A 182 -3.07 42.52 13.67
CA LEU A 182 -3.74 41.25 13.39
C LEU A 182 -4.22 41.12 11.94
N ILE A 183 -4.54 42.24 11.29
CA ILE A 183 -4.93 42.24 9.89
C ILE A 183 -3.67 42.12 9.03
N ASN A 184 -3.54 41.02 8.29
CA ASN A 184 -2.52 40.89 7.25
C ASN A 184 -2.70 42.01 6.22
N GLN A 185 -1.85 43.02 6.31
CA GLN A 185 -1.98 44.25 5.51
C GLN A 185 -1.74 44.01 4.01
N ASP A 186 -1.14 42.87 3.67
CA ASP A 186 -0.69 42.55 2.32
C ASP A 186 -1.78 41.82 1.50
N ASP A 187 -2.61 40.99 2.13
CA ASP A 187 -3.63 40.16 1.43
C ASP A 187 -5.06 40.75 1.48
N ALA A 188 -5.25 41.87 2.17
CA ALA A 188 -6.60 42.35 2.51
C ALA A 188 -7.28 43.28 1.49
N ASN A 189 -6.67 43.55 0.33
CA ASN A 189 -7.22 44.55 -0.61
C ASN A 189 -8.52 44.08 -1.28
N ILE A 190 -8.59 42.81 -1.69
CA ILE A 190 -9.78 42.23 -2.33
C ILE A 190 -10.04 40.86 -1.69
N VAL A 191 -10.99 40.82 -0.76
CA VAL A 191 -11.43 39.57 -0.12
C VAL A 191 -12.89 39.35 -0.49
N GLY A 192 -13.18 38.29 -1.25
CA GLY A 192 -14.55 37.96 -1.68
C GLY A 192 -15.19 39.02 -2.58
N GLY A 193 -14.43 39.65 -3.47
CA GLY A 193 -14.95 40.64 -4.43
C GLY A 193 -15.29 42.02 -3.84
N ARG A 194 -15.05 42.26 -2.55
CA ARG A 194 -15.24 43.57 -1.91
C ARG A 194 -13.89 44.25 -1.68
N ASP A 195 -13.77 45.46 -2.22
CA ASP A 195 -12.61 46.33 -2.03
C ASP A 195 -12.58 46.87 -0.57
N ARG A 196 -11.49 46.58 0.15
CA ARG A 196 -11.26 47.05 1.53
C ARG A 196 -10.14 48.10 1.62
N THR A 197 -9.70 48.66 0.51
CA THR A 197 -8.64 49.70 0.47
C THR A 197 -8.99 50.89 1.37
N LYS A 198 -10.24 51.38 1.30
CA LYS A 198 -10.74 52.46 2.18
C LYS A 198 -10.75 52.09 3.66
N PHE A 199 -10.99 50.81 3.97
CA PHE A 199 -10.97 50.32 5.35
C PHE A 199 -9.54 50.29 5.90
N LYS A 200 -8.56 49.89 5.09
CA LYS A 200 -7.13 49.97 5.41
C LYS A 200 -6.70 51.41 5.69
N GLU A 201 -7.11 52.37 4.86
CA GLU A 201 -6.84 53.80 5.07
C GLU A 201 -7.42 54.32 6.39
N ILE A 202 -8.67 53.94 6.71
CA ILE A 202 -9.32 54.32 7.96
C ILE A 202 -8.56 53.76 9.17
N LEU A 203 -8.14 52.49 9.12
CA LEU A 203 -7.37 51.85 10.19
C LEU A 203 -5.98 52.49 10.38
N GLN A 204 -5.29 52.82 9.29
CA GLN A 204 -4.02 53.56 9.37
C GLN A 204 -4.21 54.95 9.99
N ARG A 205 -5.34 55.61 9.73
CA ARG A 205 -5.67 56.92 10.32
C ARG A 205 -6.07 56.83 11.80
N LEU A 206 -6.55 55.69 12.28
CA LEU A 206 -6.92 55.41 13.67
C LEU A 206 -5.75 54.93 14.52
N LYS A 207 -4.73 54.33 13.89
CA LYS A 207 -3.50 53.90 14.55
C LYS A 207 -2.86 55.05 15.36
N GLY A 208 -2.66 54.83 16.65
CA GLY A 208 -1.96 55.77 17.55
C GLY A 208 -2.77 56.98 18.03
N LYS A 209 -4.08 57.04 17.75
CA LYS A 209 -4.95 58.11 18.27
C LYS A 209 -5.60 57.71 19.58
N THR A 210 -5.30 58.46 20.64
CA THR A 210 -5.88 58.28 21.98
C THR A 210 -7.31 58.83 22.12
N ASP A 211 -7.76 59.66 21.17
CA ASP A 211 -9.14 60.21 21.13
C ASP A 211 -10.12 59.29 20.38
N ALA A 212 -9.64 58.16 19.85
CA ALA A 212 -10.48 57.22 19.15
C ALA A 212 -11.34 56.41 20.13
N PRO A 213 -12.57 56.01 19.77
CA PRO A 213 -13.40 55.19 20.63
C PRO A 213 -12.69 53.86 20.94
N GLY A 214 -12.59 53.55 22.24
CA GLY A 214 -11.91 52.35 22.74
C GLY A 214 -10.39 52.48 22.88
N ALA A 215 -9.83 53.69 22.82
CA ALA A 215 -8.43 53.98 23.14
C ALA A 215 -8.12 53.95 24.64
#